data_AF-A0A2P5HYU8-F1
#
_entry.id   AF-A0A2P5HYU8-F1
#
_cell.length_a   1.000
_cell.length_b   1.000
_cell.length_c   1.000
_cell.angle_alpha   90.00
_cell.angle_beta   90.00
_cell.angle_gamma   90.00
#
_symmetry.space_group_name_H-M   'P 1'
#
loop_
_entity.id
_entity.type
_entity.pdbx_description
1 polymer ?
#
loop_
_entity_poly.entity_id
_entity_poly.type
_entity_poly.pdbx_seq_one_letter_code
_entity_poly.pdbx_strand_id
1 'polypeptide(L)'
;MSVPSTEEHRRAMESVLRSLASALELAMGQLDGDFKASLDTALHNTEELPDKILYSAASEVLDLLSKVRLLLEPAHLILADHFLGYTNTKALCTAVELKVADQLESGPKTVAYLAQHCNARKDRLKQVLRTLHNNGIFSLDAAGDRIQNNRVSEILKTNHWTQWHNWVDLYGNEFYDMARSIPESCKVDAIRCPAQINFDTDDSMFKYFTDQGWLNKFHKTLSGGAIAQAPGILSDYPWEEVASSTVIDIGGGGGGLIALLLRQFKSMRGSILETAAVIEQAKSNFHGQDGQYADVGDRVAPEDLIAGNFFQEVPASEVYTMKWVLHDWNDEKAVNILRNIRQSVTKGPYSRLIIFESLLEDGNRGRLARYADMNMMIAVGGKERDEVSWRRLAEGTGWKLRNIYRLRNAWPCAIEFIPDWAGDNITMQQQQQQSSESPVDSDTLTASMKFLEAWNASRGVPFVRMSPAPGYNRMNFEWKDYPVQIRSARRTKGDFSLDNNGFAYFEDEIAQDLVDGLRGNNRDAMQQSYYRHVEAFVKKITGSRRVILFDHTLRKRRPELSKTQNDDGKEQPATMVLKFPAIMLSHALIRSQVHCDQSEWGALRRLQANIGDDENIDDLLKGRVQMIK
;
A
#
# COMPACT_ATOMS: atom_id res chain seq x y z
N MET A 1 39.17 2.25 24.18
CA MET A 1 38.73 3.46 23.45
C MET A 1 38.21 4.43 24.49
N SER A 2 38.81 5.61 24.64
CA SER A 2 38.37 6.65 25.58
C SER A 2 37.04 7.23 25.12
N VAL A 3 36.07 7.33 26.04
CA VAL A 3 34.82 8.04 25.79
C VAL A 3 35.17 9.51 25.47
N PRO A 4 34.72 10.09 24.35
CA PRO A 4 35.02 11.48 24.02
C PRO A 4 34.54 12.42 25.13
N SER A 5 35.31 13.48 25.38
CA SER A 5 34.95 14.48 26.38
C SER A 5 33.62 15.15 26.04
N THR A 6 32.87 15.63 27.04
CA THR A 6 31.59 16.32 26.85
C THR A 6 31.70 17.50 25.87
N GLU A 7 32.86 18.16 25.83
CA GLU A 7 33.15 19.26 24.92
C GLU A 7 33.39 18.81 23.47
N GLU A 8 34.04 17.67 23.24
CA GLU A 8 34.21 17.09 21.89
C GLU A 8 32.87 16.65 21.31
N HIS A 9 32.02 15.99 22.11
CA HIS A 9 30.66 15.63 21.70
C HIS A 9 29.81 16.87 21.38
N ARG A 10 29.90 17.93 22.20
CA ARG A 10 29.20 19.19 21.95
C ARG A 10 29.61 19.82 20.62
N ARG A 11 30.92 19.88 20.33
CA ARG A 11 31.45 20.42 19.05
C ARG A 11 31.03 19.57 17.86
N ALA A 12 31.04 18.24 17.98
CA ALA A 12 30.57 17.36 16.94
C ALA A 12 29.08 17.59 16.62
N MET A 13 28.24 17.70 17.65
CA MET A 13 26.81 18.02 17.50
C MET A 13 26.59 19.38 16.85
N GLU A 14 27.32 20.42 17.28
CA GLU A 14 27.25 21.75 16.68
C GLU A 14 27.61 21.71 15.18
N SER A 15 28.64 20.96 14.80
CA SER A 15 29.04 20.77 13.40
C SER A 15 27.94 20.10 12.56
N VAL A 16 27.29 19.06 13.09
CA VAL A 16 26.17 18.38 12.42
C VAL A 16 25.00 19.33 12.21
N LEU A 17 24.62 20.10 13.23
CA LEU A 17 23.52 21.06 13.13
C LEU A 17 23.81 22.18 12.12
N ARG A 18 25.04 22.71 12.11
CA ARG A 18 25.45 23.71 11.11
C ARG A 18 25.42 23.16 9.69
N SER A 19 25.92 21.93 9.50
CA SER A 19 25.90 21.27 8.19
C SER A 19 24.48 21.03 7.69
N LEU A 20 23.58 20.59 8.58
CA LEU A 20 22.16 20.42 8.28
C LEU A 20 21.51 21.76 7.91
N ALA A 21 21.77 22.82 8.68
CA ALA A 21 21.25 24.16 8.39
C ALA A 21 21.69 24.64 7.01
N SER A 22 22.97 24.53 6.66
CA SER A 22 23.47 24.92 5.33
C SER A 22 22.87 24.08 4.20
N ALA A 23 22.67 22.77 4.41
CA ALA A 23 22.02 21.92 3.42
C ALA A 23 20.56 22.32 3.19
N LEU A 24 19.83 22.65 4.26
CA LEU A 24 18.45 23.12 4.18
C LEU A 24 18.36 24.51 3.53
N GLU A 25 19.25 25.44 3.85
CA GLU A 25 19.33 26.76 3.22
C GLU A 25 19.59 26.65 1.71
N LEU A 26 20.51 25.78 1.30
CA LEU A 26 20.77 25.52 -0.11
C LEU A 26 19.53 24.95 -0.82
N ALA A 27 18.91 23.94 -0.24
CA ALA A 27 17.70 23.34 -0.79
C ALA A 27 16.55 24.35 -0.88
N MET A 28 16.38 25.18 0.15
CA MET A 28 15.35 26.22 0.19
C MET A 28 15.61 27.31 -0.86
N GLY A 29 16.86 27.72 -1.07
CA GLY A 29 17.25 28.65 -2.14
C GLY A 29 16.96 28.12 -3.55
N GLN A 30 17.09 26.81 -3.75
CA GLN A 30 16.72 26.17 -5.03
C GLN A 30 15.20 26.03 -5.19
N LEU A 31 14.49 25.59 -4.15
CA LEU A 31 13.06 25.33 -4.19
C LEU A 31 12.22 26.61 -4.22
N ASP A 32 12.60 27.64 -3.47
CA ASP A 32 11.90 28.95 -3.44
C ASP A 32 12.50 29.96 -4.45
N GLY A 33 13.57 29.57 -5.15
CA GLY A 33 14.18 30.32 -6.25
C GLY A 33 13.94 29.64 -7.59
N ASP A 34 14.98 28.98 -8.11
CA ASP A 34 15.05 28.44 -9.47
C ASP A 34 13.89 27.50 -9.83
N PHE A 35 13.41 26.71 -8.87
CA PHE A 35 12.37 25.70 -9.11
C PHE A 35 10.98 26.10 -8.63
N LYS A 36 10.78 27.30 -8.07
CA LYS A 36 9.51 27.65 -7.41
C LYS A 36 8.28 27.46 -8.30
N ALA A 37 8.30 28.03 -9.50
CA ALA A 37 7.18 27.92 -10.44
C ALA A 37 6.93 26.46 -10.88
N SER A 38 8.01 25.70 -11.10
CA SER A 38 7.92 24.28 -11.45
C SER A 38 7.39 23.43 -10.29
N LEU A 39 7.79 23.74 -9.05
CA LEU A 39 7.33 23.08 -7.84
C LEU A 39 5.83 23.34 -7.61
N ASP A 40 5.41 24.60 -7.75
CA ASP A 40 4.00 24.98 -7.64
C ASP A 40 3.15 24.25 -8.68
N THR A 41 3.61 24.21 -9.93
CA THR A 41 2.92 23.47 -11.01
C THR A 41 2.89 21.97 -10.74
N ALA A 42 4.00 21.37 -10.33
CA ALA A 42 4.14 19.93 -10.20
C ALA A 42 3.51 19.35 -8.93
N LEU A 43 3.36 20.12 -7.84
CA LEU A 43 2.89 19.62 -6.55
C LEU A 43 1.65 20.32 -6.01
N HIS A 44 1.35 21.53 -6.48
CA HIS A 44 0.37 22.42 -5.86
C HIS A 44 -0.71 22.92 -6.81
N ASN A 45 -0.69 22.49 -8.08
CA ASN A 45 -1.77 22.74 -9.01
C ASN A 45 -3.07 22.11 -8.47
N THR A 46 -4.10 22.93 -8.36
CA THR A 46 -5.41 22.48 -7.86
C THR A 46 -6.25 21.84 -8.96
N GLU A 47 -5.93 22.04 -10.23
CA GLU A 47 -6.71 21.54 -11.36
C GLU A 47 -6.13 20.25 -11.97
N GLU A 48 -4.85 19.96 -11.69
CA GLU A 48 -4.14 18.80 -12.22
C GLU A 48 -3.58 17.94 -11.08
N LEU A 49 -3.44 16.64 -11.33
CA LEU A 49 -2.76 15.77 -10.37
C LEU A 49 -1.27 16.13 -10.29
N PRO A 50 -0.68 16.08 -9.08
CA PRO A 50 0.74 16.34 -8.93
C PRO A 50 1.57 15.29 -9.67
N ASP A 51 2.76 15.63 -10.14
CA ASP A 51 3.67 14.66 -10.75
C ASP A 51 3.95 13.50 -9.78
N LYS A 52 3.80 12.26 -10.25
CA LYS A 52 3.84 11.08 -9.38
C LYS A 52 5.21 10.86 -8.73
N ILE A 53 6.28 11.09 -9.48
CA ILE A 53 7.65 10.88 -9.00
C ILE A 53 8.01 11.97 -8.01
N LEU A 54 7.75 13.22 -8.36
CA LEU A 54 8.02 14.36 -7.48
C LEU A 54 7.16 14.34 -6.23
N TYR A 55 5.89 13.94 -6.32
CA TYR A 55 5.02 13.78 -5.15
C TYR A 55 5.55 12.73 -4.17
N SER A 56 6.00 11.58 -4.68
CA SER A 56 6.62 10.54 -3.85
C SER A 56 7.92 11.02 -3.20
N ALA A 57 8.80 11.66 -3.97
CA ALA A 57 10.06 12.19 -3.46
C ALA A 57 9.83 13.28 -2.40
N ALA A 58 8.88 14.20 -2.64
CA ALA A 58 8.49 15.23 -1.68
C ALA A 58 7.95 14.61 -0.38
N SER A 59 7.13 13.55 -0.48
CA SER A 59 6.62 12.84 0.71
C SER A 59 7.76 12.23 1.54
N GLU A 60 8.78 11.65 0.91
CA GLU A 60 9.94 11.08 1.61
C GLU A 60 10.75 12.18 2.33
N VAL A 61 11.01 13.30 1.64
CA VAL A 61 11.68 14.46 2.23
C VAL A 61 10.90 14.99 3.44
N LEU A 62 9.58 15.12 3.34
CA LEU A 62 8.74 15.60 4.43
C LEU A 62 8.76 14.66 5.66
N ASP A 63 8.84 13.35 5.45
CA ASP A 63 9.01 12.41 6.57
C ASP A 63 10.36 12.58 7.26
N LEU A 64 11.45 12.73 6.49
CA LEU A 64 12.78 12.96 7.05
C LEU A 64 12.83 14.28 7.82
N LEU A 65 12.27 15.36 7.26
CA LEU A 65 12.16 16.65 7.93
C LEU A 65 11.33 16.54 9.22
N SER A 66 10.23 15.78 9.20
CA SER A 66 9.42 15.55 10.40
C SER A 66 10.21 14.79 11.48
N LYS A 67 11.00 13.77 11.10
CA LYS A 67 11.86 13.03 12.05
C LYS A 67 12.96 13.92 12.63
N VAL A 68 13.61 14.71 11.79
CA VAL A 68 14.63 15.69 12.19
C VAL A 68 14.02 16.72 13.15
N ARG A 69 12.83 17.27 12.84
CA ARG A 69 12.14 18.20 13.75
C ARG A 69 11.91 17.59 15.12
N LEU A 70 11.38 16.36 15.19
CA LEU A 70 11.15 15.67 16.47
C LEU A 70 12.43 15.39 17.28
N LEU A 71 13.58 15.24 16.62
CA LEU A 71 14.88 15.08 17.29
C LEU A 71 15.42 16.42 17.85
N LEU A 72 15.12 17.53 17.20
CA LEU A 72 15.68 18.84 17.53
C LEU A 72 14.78 19.67 18.45
N GLU A 73 13.48 19.47 18.37
CA GLU A 73 12.50 20.29 19.09
C GLU A 73 12.42 19.90 20.57
N PRO A 74 12.55 20.86 21.50
CA PRO A 74 12.35 20.60 22.91
C PRO A 74 10.96 20.00 23.20
N ALA A 75 10.91 18.92 23.98
CA ALA A 75 9.69 18.17 24.25
C ALA A 75 8.51 19.02 24.76
N HIS A 76 8.78 20.07 25.55
CA HIS A 76 7.73 20.95 26.07
C HIS A 76 7.06 21.81 24.99
N LEU A 77 7.75 22.12 23.89
CA LEU A 77 7.17 22.84 22.75
C LEU A 77 6.29 21.90 21.93
N ILE A 78 6.75 20.67 21.69
CA ILE A 78 5.93 19.63 21.07
C ILE A 78 4.62 19.45 21.87
N LEU A 79 4.70 19.35 23.20
CA LEU A 79 3.50 19.27 24.05
C LEU A 79 2.61 20.50 23.92
N ALA A 80 3.19 21.71 23.89
CA ALA A 80 2.45 22.95 23.76
C ALA A 80 1.65 23.05 22.47
N ASP A 81 2.23 22.63 21.35
CA ASP A 81 1.53 22.59 20.05
C ASP A 81 0.28 21.72 20.09
N HIS A 82 0.30 20.62 20.86
CA HIS A 82 -0.84 19.71 20.98
C HIS A 82 -1.90 20.21 21.97
N PHE A 83 -1.56 20.66 23.18
CA PHE A 83 -2.58 21.14 24.12
C PHE A 83 -3.15 22.52 23.74
N LEU A 84 -2.43 23.33 22.94
CA LEU A 84 -2.94 24.58 22.35
C LEU A 84 -3.52 24.38 20.94
N GLY A 85 -3.43 23.18 20.37
CA GLY A 85 -3.85 22.90 18.99
C GLY A 85 -5.32 23.23 18.71
N TYR A 86 -6.19 23.21 19.72
CA TYR A 86 -7.59 23.65 19.56
C TYR A 86 -7.73 25.10 19.08
N THR A 87 -6.79 25.98 19.46
CA THR A 87 -6.80 27.38 19.04
C THR A 87 -6.54 27.52 17.54
N ASN A 88 -5.67 26.65 16.98
CA ASN A 88 -5.43 26.59 15.54
C ASN A 88 -6.70 26.18 14.79
N THR A 89 -7.39 25.14 15.28
CA THR A 89 -8.67 24.69 14.70
C THR A 89 -9.70 25.81 14.70
N LYS A 90 -9.93 26.47 15.83
CA LYS A 90 -10.95 27.53 15.94
C LYS A 90 -10.56 28.81 15.20
N ALA A 91 -9.28 29.12 15.08
CA ALA A 91 -8.81 30.20 14.20
C ALA A 91 -9.18 29.92 12.73
N LEU A 92 -8.98 28.68 12.27
CA LEU A 92 -9.33 28.27 10.91
C LEU A 92 -10.84 28.30 10.66
N CYS A 93 -11.65 27.80 11.60
CA CYS A 93 -13.11 27.93 11.56
C CYS A 93 -13.54 29.40 11.45
N THR A 94 -12.93 30.28 12.25
CA THR A 94 -13.23 31.72 12.22
C THR A 94 -12.96 32.33 10.85
N ALA A 95 -11.85 31.98 10.20
CA ALA A 95 -11.53 32.49 8.86
C ALA A 95 -12.51 31.99 7.78
N VAL A 96 -12.98 30.74 7.90
CA VAL A 96 -14.01 30.17 7.01
C VAL A 96 -15.37 30.81 7.24
N GLU A 97 -15.82 30.93 8.50
CA GLU A 97 -17.10 31.54 8.86
C GLU A 97 -17.19 33.00 8.41
N LEU A 98 -16.10 33.75 8.60
CA LEU A 98 -15.98 35.15 8.17
C LEU A 98 -15.67 35.31 6.68
N LYS A 99 -15.53 34.20 5.93
CA LYS A 99 -15.23 34.19 4.49
C LYS A 99 -14.01 35.03 4.12
N VAL A 100 -12.96 34.96 4.93
CA VAL A 100 -11.75 35.78 4.76
C VAL A 100 -11.11 35.51 3.40
N ALA A 101 -11.00 34.25 2.99
CA ALA A 101 -10.41 33.87 1.70
C ALA A 101 -11.17 34.46 0.51
N ASP A 102 -12.50 34.54 0.57
CA ASP A 102 -13.33 35.12 -0.47
C ASP A 102 -13.08 36.64 -0.59
N GLN A 103 -12.95 37.34 0.53
CA GLN A 103 -12.65 38.79 0.55
C GLN A 103 -11.29 39.15 -0.07
N LEU A 104 -10.39 38.16 -0.19
CA LEU A 104 -9.06 38.28 -0.73
C LEU A 104 -8.96 37.89 -2.23
N GLU A 105 -10.06 37.46 -2.86
CA GLU A 105 -10.07 37.04 -4.27
C GLU A 105 -9.62 38.16 -5.22
N SER A 106 -9.94 39.41 -4.89
CA SER A 106 -9.50 40.60 -5.65
C SER A 106 -8.10 41.10 -5.26
N GLY A 107 -7.31 40.29 -4.56
CA GLY A 107 -5.95 40.60 -4.14
C GLY A 107 -5.81 41.08 -2.69
N PRO A 108 -4.58 41.47 -2.29
CA PRO A 108 -4.22 41.70 -0.88
C PRO A 108 -5.02 42.83 -0.20
N LYS A 109 -5.48 42.60 1.03
CA LYS A 109 -6.28 43.56 1.82
C LYS A 109 -5.67 43.82 3.19
N THR A 110 -5.91 45.02 3.74
CA THR A 110 -5.53 45.32 5.12
C THR A 110 -6.47 44.63 6.10
N VAL A 111 -6.01 44.37 7.32
CA VAL A 111 -6.88 43.83 8.40
C VAL A 111 -8.06 44.77 8.70
N ALA A 112 -7.89 46.08 8.51
CA ALA A 112 -8.99 47.04 8.68
C ALA A 112 -10.10 46.84 7.62
N TYR A 113 -9.71 46.64 6.37
CA TYR A 113 -10.65 46.32 5.29
C TYR A 113 -11.38 45.00 5.59
N LEU A 114 -10.63 43.94 5.92
CA LEU A 114 -11.22 42.62 6.21
C LEU A 114 -12.17 42.70 7.40
N ALA A 115 -11.80 43.40 8.47
CA ALA A 115 -12.67 43.59 9.63
C ALA A 115 -13.99 44.26 9.26
N GLN A 116 -13.96 45.30 8.42
CA GLN A 116 -15.16 45.98 7.96
C GLN A 116 -16.05 45.08 7.09
N HIS A 117 -15.46 44.35 6.13
CA HIS A 117 -16.23 43.60 5.12
C HIS A 117 -16.67 42.22 5.62
N CYS A 118 -15.96 41.64 6.58
CA CYS A 118 -16.35 40.42 7.29
C CYS A 118 -17.28 40.69 8.48
N ASN A 119 -17.62 41.95 8.78
CA ASN A 119 -18.31 42.33 10.02
C ASN A 119 -17.62 41.80 11.30
N ALA A 120 -16.28 41.89 11.33
CA ALA A 120 -15.45 41.35 12.39
C ALA A 120 -14.80 42.46 13.21
N ARG A 121 -14.49 42.15 14.47
CA ARG A 121 -13.69 43.04 15.31
C ARG A 121 -12.23 43.04 14.88
N LYS A 122 -11.69 44.20 14.49
CA LYS A 122 -10.32 44.35 13.95
C LYS A 122 -9.23 43.77 14.86
N ASP A 123 -9.31 44.01 16.18
CA ASP A 123 -8.34 43.51 17.16
C ASP A 123 -8.32 41.98 17.22
N ARG A 124 -9.49 41.35 17.17
CA ARG A 124 -9.65 39.89 17.25
C ARG A 124 -9.32 39.20 15.94
N LEU A 125 -9.78 39.74 14.82
CA LEU A 125 -9.42 39.24 13.49
C LEU A 125 -7.90 39.31 13.29
N LYS A 126 -7.22 40.36 13.78
CA LYS A 126 -5.76 40.45 13.73
C LYS A 126 -5.06 39.29 14.47
N GLN A 127 -5.60 38.84 15.61
CA GLN A 127 -5.03 37.71 16.36
C GLN A 127 -5.20 36.40 15.57
N VAL A 128 -6.40 36.17 15.02
CA VAL A 128 -6.70 35.00 14.19
C VAL A 128 -5.80 34.94 12.96
N LEU A 129 -5.71 36.04 12.20
CA LEU A 129 -4.91 36.08 10.97
C LEU A 129 -3.41 35.96 11.26
N ARG A 130 -2.94 36.46 12.41
CA ARG A 130 -1.55 36.23 12.83
C ARG A 130 -1.28 34.75 13.06
N THR A 131 -2.15 34.04 13.77
CA THR A 131 -2.00 32.60 14.00
C THR A 131 -2.01 31.84 12.68
N LEU A 132 -3.00 32.09 11.82
CA LEU A 132 -3.13 31.38 10.55
C LEU A 132 -1.94 31.65 9.62
N HIS A 133 -1.50 32.90 9.50
CA HIS A 133 -0.33 33.25 8.69
C HIS A 133 0.93 32.49 9.14
N ASN A 134 1.20 32.46 10.46
CA ASN A 134 2.36 31.73 11.00
C ASN A 134 2.22 30.21 10.83
N ASN A 135 0.99 29.69 10.73
CA ASN A 135 0.72 28.29 10.41
C ASN A 135 0.74 28.00 8.89
N GLY A 136 1.10 28.99 8.05
CA GLY A 136 1.17 28.84 6.60
C GLY A 136 -0.17 28.97 5.86
N ILE A 137 -1.22 29.44 6.54
CA ILE A 137 -2.55 29.68 5.97
C ILE A 137 -2.70 31.20 5.83
N PHE A 138 -2.75 31.71 4.60
CA PHE A 138 -2.53 33.11 4.22
C PHE A 138 -1.07 33.57 4.29
N SER A 139 -0.76 34.57 3.47
CA SER A 139 0.55 35.24 3.45
C SER A 139 0.39 36.74 3.65
N LEU A 140 1.49 37.42 3.96
CA LEU A 140 1.58 38.86 3.81
C LEU A 140 2.01 39.20 2.38
N ASP A 141 1.62 40.38 1.91
CA ASP A 141 2.14 40.95 0.67
C ASP A 141 3.62 41.36 0.82
N ALA A 142 4.23 41.80 -0.28
CA ALA A 142 5.65 42.17 -0.29
C ALA A 142 6.01 43.33 0.67
N ALA A 143 5.04 44.20 0.98
CA ALA A 143 5.20 45.29 1.95
C ALA A 143 5.05 44.82 3.40
N GLY A 144 4.49 43.62 3.64
CA GLY A 144 4.31 43.06 4.97
C GLY A 144 3.12 43.65 5.74
N ASP A 145 2.23 44.39 5.09
CA ASP A 145 1.14 45.15 5.75
C ASP A 145 -0.27 44.71 5.33
N ARG A 146 -0.39 43.92 4.25
CA ARG A 146 -1.66 43.36 3.76
C ARG A 146 -1.63 41.85 3.78
N ILE A 147 -2.80 41.28 4.06
CA ILE A 147 -3.05 39.85 4.02
C ILE A 147 -3.44 39.48 2.59
N GLN A 148 -2.94 38.36 2.09
CA GLN A 148 -3.27 37.81 0.78
C GLN A 148 -3.50 36.31 0.85
N ASN A 149 -4.26 35.78 -0.11
CA ASN A 149 -4.35 34.33 -0.26
C ASN A 149 -2.99 33.74 -0.66
N ASN A 150 -2.73 32.54 -0.17
CA ASN A 150 -1.66 31.67 -0.64
C ASN A 150 -2.27 30.34 -1.13
N ARG A 151 -1.44 29.42 -1.62
CA ARG A 151 -1.92 28.12 -2.14
C ARG A 151 -2.79 27.32 -1.16
N VAL A 152 -2.63 27.52 0.15
CA VAL A 152 -3.40 26.81 1.19
C VAL A 152 -4.72 27.53 1.49
N SER A 153 -4.74 28.86 1.52
CA SER A 153 -5.97 29.59 1.78
C SER A 153 -6.85 29.77 0.53
N GLU A 154 -6.29 29.64 -0.67
CA GLU A 154 -7.04 29.70 -1.93
C GLU A 154 -8.10 28.60 -2.03
N ILE A 155 -7.75 27.39 -1.56
CA ILE A 155 -8.66 26.24 -1.56
C ILE A 155 -9.75 26.33 -0.46
N LEU A 156 -9.71 27.37 0.40
CA LEU A 156 -10.75 27.68 1.38
C LEU A 156 -11.86 28.57 0.82
N LYS A 157 -11.71 29.13 -0.39
CA LYS A 157 -12.76 29.95 -0.98
C LYS A 157 -14.06 29.15 -1.14
N THR A 158 -15.19 29.83 -0.98
CA THR A 158 -16.51 29.20 -1.07
C THR A 158 -16.85 28.75 -2.50
N ASN A 159 -16.27 29.40 -3.51
CA ASN A 159 -16.41 29.04 -4.92
C ASN A 159 -15.37 28.01 -5.41
N HIS A 160 -14.39 27.59 -4.59
CA HIS A 160 -13.36 26.64 -5.01
C HIS A 160 -13.97 25.25 -5.21
N TRP A 161 -13.67 24.58 -6.33
CA TRP A 161 -14.35 23.35 -6.74
C TRP A 161 -14.21 22.18 -5.75
N THR A 162 -13.11 22.13 -4.97
CA THR A 162 -12.88 21.10 -3.94
C THR A 162 -13.67 21.32 -2.65
N GLN A 163 -14.20 22.52 -2.42
CA GLN A 163 -15.12 22.82 -1.32
C GLN A 163 -14.58 22.50 0.10
N TRP A 164 -13.27 22.61 0.34
CA TRP A 164 -12.63 22.25 1.62
C TRP A 164 -13.11 23.06 2.83
N HIS A 165 -13.71 24.24 2.61
CA HIS A 165 -14.33 25.02 3.68
C HIS A 165 -15.47 24.26 4.40
N ASN A 166 -16.20 23.37 3.72
CA ASN A 166 -17.24 22.56 4.36
C ASN A 166 -16.63 21.55 5.36
N TRP A 167 -15.42 21.05 5.08
CA TRP A 167 -14.68 20.18 6.00
C TRP A 167 -14.23 20.94 7.25
N VAL A 168 -13.67 22.14 7.08
CA VAL A 168 -13.28 23.00 8.20
C VAL A 168 -14.46 23.29 9.12
N ASP A 169 -15.61 23.63 8.54
CA ASP A 169 -16.82 23.93 9.31
C ASP A 169 -17.34 22.71 10.07
N LEU A 170 -17.56 21.57 9.39
CA LEU A 170 -18.09 20.37 10.02
C LEU A 170 -17.13 19.75 11.05
N TYR A 171 -15.86 19.58 10.68
CA TYR A 171 -14.91 18.89 11.55
C TYR A 171 -14.43 19.78 12.68
N GLY A 172 -14.25 21.08 12.40
CA GLY A 172 -13.84 22.04 13.40
C GLY A 172 -14.93 22.41 14.40
N ASN A 173 -16.20 22.03 14.16
CA ASN A 173 -17.33 22.25 15.06
C ASN A 173 -17.93 20.92 15.56
N GLU A 174 -18.76 20.24 14.79
CA GLU A 174 -19.51 19.08 15.28
C GLU A 174 -18.62 17.89 15.66
N PHE A 175 -17.65 17.49 14.81
CA PHE A 175 -16.71 16.41 15.18
C PHE A 175 -15.77 16.83 16.30
N TYR A 176 -15.42 18.11 16.36
CA TYR A 176 -14.63 18.66 17.47
C TYR A 176 -15.36 18.45 18.81
N ASP A 177 -16.68 18.64 18.86
CA ASP A 177 -17.47 18.39 20.05
C ASP A 177 -17.59 16.88 20.37
N MET A 178 -17.77 16.03 19.36
CA MET A 178 -17.76 14.57 19.54
C MET A 178 -16.45 14.05 20.15
N ALA A 179 -15.32 14.66 19.79
CA ALA A 179 -14.00 14.26 20.26
C ALA A 179 -13.78 14.48 21.77
N ARG A 180 -14.63 15.27 22.46
CA ARG A 180 -14.46 15.57 23.89
C ARG A 180 -14.46 14.33 24.77
N SER A 181 -15.19 13.28 24.39
CA SER A 181 -15.33 12.06 25.17
C SER A 181 -14.34 10.95 24.79
N ILE A 182 -13.30 11.24 24.00
CA ILE A 182 -12.23 10.28 23.72
C ILE A 182 -11.65 9.66 25.01
N PRO A 183 -11.28 10.45 26.06
CA PRO A 183 -10.71 9.86 27.27
C PRO A 183 -11.66 8.88 27.97
N GLU A 184 -12.97 9.17 27.97
CA GLU A 184 -13.98 8.28 28.55
C GLU A 184 -14.12 6.99 27.75
N SER A 185 -14.14 7.10 26.42
CA SER A 185 -14.23 5.94 25.51
C SER A 185 -13.01 5.01 25.56
N CYS A 186 -11.87 5.46 26.07
CA CYS A 186 -10.66 4.64 26.21
C CYS A 186 -10.65 3.79 27.51
N LYS A 187 -11.64 3.92 28.39
CA LYS A 187 -11.73 3.08 29.59
C LYS A 187 -12.12 1.65 29.23
N VAL A 188 -11.65 0.70 30.04
CA VAL A 188 -11.78 -0.75 29.77
C VAL A 188 -13.23 -1.23 29.66
N ASP A 189 -14.16 -0.55 30.33
CA ASP A 189 -15.58 -0.84 30.40
C ASP A 189 -16.43 0.05 29.46
N ALA A 190 -15.80 0.91 28.66
CA ALA A 190 -16.51 1.75 27.70
C ALA A 190 -17.07 0.91 26.53
N ILE A 191 -18.37 1.07 26.29
CA ILE A 191 -19.09 0.39 25.19
C ILE A 191 -19.58 1.34 24.10
N ARG A 192 -19.75 2.64 24.44
CA ARG A 192 -20.22 3.69 23.54
C ARG A 192 -19.01 4.40 22.91
N CYS A 193 -19.15 4.86 21.67
CA CYS A 193 -18.13 5.71 21.04
C CYS A 193 -18.13 7.12 21.66
N PRO A 194 -17.06 7.93 21.46
CA PRO A 194 -16.99 9.31 21.95
C PRO A 194 -18.21 10.18 21.61
N ALA A 195 -18.72 10.11 20.37
CA ALA A 195 -19.90 10.88 19.98
C ALA A 195 -21.13 10.52 20.83
N GLN A 196 -21.40 9.23 21.01
CA GLN A 196 -22.51 8.71 21.83
C GLN A 196 -22.37 9.08 23.30
N ILE A 197 -21.16 9.05 23.85
CA ILE A 197 -20.88 9.48 25.23
C ILE A 197 -21.11 10.99 25.37
N ASN A 198 -20.54 11.80 24.46
CA ASN A 198 -20.62 13.26 24.54
C ASN A 198 -22.05 13.79 24.45
N PHE A 199 -22.88 13.17 23.61
CA PHE A 199 -24.27 13.57 23.42
C PHE A 199 -25.28 12.76 24.23
N ASP A 200 -24.79 11.83 25.06
CA ASP A 200 -25.60 10.89 25.85
C ASP A 200 -26.74 10.25 25.05
N THR A 201 -26.37 9.51 24.00
CA THR A 201 -27.32 8.85 23.10
C THR A 201 -26.84 7.45 22.73
N ASP A 202 -27.79 6.57 22.43
CA ASP A 202 -27.55 5.25 21.82
C ASP A 202 -27.81 5.27 20.30
N ASP A 203 -28.19 6.42 19.75
CA ASP A 203 -28.45 6.55 18.33
C ASP A 203 -27.18 6.34 17.50
N SER A 204 -27.37 5.85 16.28
CA SER A 204 -26.31 5.87 15.27
C SER A 204 -26.01 7.32 14.87
N MET A 205 -24.80 7.57 14.37
CA MET A 205 -24.41 8.88 13.85
C MET A 205 -25.44 9.44 12.85
N PHE A 206 -25.88 8.64 11.89
CA PHE A 206 -26.83 9.07 10.86
C PHE A 206 -28.19 9.46 11.43
N LYS A 207 -28.71 8.67 12.39
CA LYS A 207 -29.95 9.00 13.07
C LYS A 207 -29.80 10.31 13.84
N TYR A 208 -28.74 10.43 14.65
CA TYR A 208 -28.47 11.63 15.42
C TYR A 208 -28.31 12.86 14.53
N PHE A 209 -27.57 12.76 13.42
CA PHE A 209 -27.36 13.88 12.48
C PHE A 209 -28.65 14.29 11.77
N THR A 210 -29.56 13.35 11.52
CA THR A 210 -30.88 13.66 10.97
C THR A 210 -31.67 14.48 11.97
N ASP A 211 -31.74 14.03 13.23
CA ASP A 211 -32.51 14.69 14.29
C ASP A 211 -31.95 16.08 14.64
N GLN A 212 -30.62 16.27 14.54
CA GLN A 212 -29.97 17.57 14.75
C GLN A 212 -29.98 18.49 13.51
N GLY A 213 -30.46 18.01 12.36
CA GLY A 213 -30.41 18.77 11.10
C GLY A 213 -29.02 18.92 10.48
N TRP A 214 -28.05 18.11 10.90
CA TRP A 214 -26.67 18.13 10.42
C TRP A 214 -26.45 17.27 9.17
N LEU A 215 -27.40 16.40 8.82
CA LEU A 215 -27.25 15.44 7.72
C LEU A 215 -26.94 16.12 6.38
N ASN A 216 -27.57 17.25 6.08
CA ASN A 216 -27.29 17.99 4.83
C ASN A 216 -25.86 18.54 4.81
N LYS A 217 -25.40 19.11 5.93
CA LYS A 217 -24.02 19.58 6.10
C LYS A 217 -23.03 18.44 5.88
N PHE A 218 -23.29 17.29 6.50
CA PHE A 218 -22.50 16.08 6.35
C PHE A 218 -22.41 15.61 4.89
N HIS A 219 -23.56 15.44 4.21
CA HIS A 219 -23.59 15.01 2.80
C HIS A 219 -22.86 15.99 1.86
N LYS A 220 -23.03 17.30 2.08
CA LYS A 220 -22.34 18.33 1.31
C LYS A 220 -20.82 18.23 1.47
N THR A 221 -20.34 18.07 2.71
CA THR A 221 -18.91 17.90 3.01
C THR A 221 -18.33 16.66 2.33
N LEU A 222 -19.00 15.52 2.45
CA LEU A 222 -18.54 14.27 1.83
C LEU A 222 -18.55 14.33 0.30
N SER A 223 -19.56 14.97 -0.29
CA SER A 223 -19.64 15.12 -1.75
C SER A 223 -18.50 15.98 -2.31
N GLY A 224 -18.16 17.09 -1.65
CA GLY A 224 -17.00 17.91 -2.02
C GLY A 224 -15.69 17.12 -1.92
N GLY A 225 -15.53 16.33 -0.86
CA GLY A 225 -14.38 15.43 -0.70
C GLY A 225 -14.30 14.34 -1.77
N ALA A 226 -15.44 13.75 -2.18
CA ALA A 226 -15.46 12.74 -3.24
C ALA A 226 -15.03 13.32 -4.59
N ILE A 227 -15.49 14.54 -4.90
CA ILE A 227 -15.09 15.26 -6.12
C ILE A 227 -13.58 15.57 -6.09
N ALA A 228 -13.06 16.11 -4.98
CA ALA A 228 -11.64 16.47 -4.84
C ALA A 228 -10.68 15.28 -5.01
N GLN A 229 -11.11 14.08 -4.63
CA GLN A 229 -10.28 12.87 -4.65
C GLN A 229 -10.43 12.05 -5.95
N ALA A 230 -11.45 12.35 -6.75
CA ALA A 230 -11.79 11.62 -7.96
C ALA A 230 -10.64 11.50 -8.99
N PRO A 231 -9.85 12.56 -9.29
CA PRO A 231 -8.78 12.45 -10.28
C PRO A 231 -7.74 11.38 -9.93
N GLY A 232 -7.34 11.29 -8.65
CA GLY A 232 -6.38 10.31 -8.17
C GLY A 232 -6.90 8.88 -8.24
N ILE A 233 -8.17 8.68 -7.85
CA ILE A 233 -8.84 7.38 -7.94
C ILE A 233 -8.88 6.89 -9.38
N LEU A 234 -9.18 7.76 -10.34
CA LEU A 234 -9.25 7.40 -11.76
C LEU A 234 -7.88 7.13 -12.40
N SER A 235 -6.83 7.81 -11.94
CA SER A 235 -5.55 7.85 -12.65
C SER A 235 -4.49 6.89 -12.09
N ASP A 236 -4.53 6.57 -10.79
CA ASP A 236 -3.44 5.85 -10.12
C ASP A 236 -3.70 4.36 -9.88
N TYR A 237 -4.93 3.89 -10.11
CA TYR A 237 -5.27 2.47 -10.12
C TYR A 237 -5.42 1.96 -11.58
N PRO A 238 -4.96 0.74 -11.92
CA PRO A 238 -4.95 0.21 -13.29
C PRO A 238 -6.35 -0.25 -13.75
N TRP A 239 -7.26 0.69 -13.92
CA TRP A 239 -8.65 0.44 -14.33
C TRP A 239 -8.77 -0.14 -15.74
N GLU A 240 -7.77 0.09 -16.60
CA GLU A 240 -7.69 -0.48 -17.95
C GLU A 240 -7.79 -2.01 -17.96
N GLU A 241 -7.34 -2.69 -16.90
CA GLU A 241 -7.46 -4.15 -16.76
C GLU A 241 -8.91 -4.63 -16.64
N VAL A 242 -9.83 -3.76 -16.21
CA VAL A 242 -11.25 -4.07 -15.94
C VAL A 242 -12.20 -3.12 -16.67
N ALA A 243 -11.70 -2.34 -17.65
CA ALA A 243 -12.46 -1.27 -18.29
C ALA A 243 -13.64 -1.75 -19.15
N SER A 244 -13.71 -3.05 -19.46
CA SER A 244 -14.84 -3.69 -20.15
C SER A 244 -15.69 -4.59 -19.25
N SER A 245 -15.40 -4.63 -17.95
CA SER A 245 -16.12 -5.46 -16.99
C SER A 245 -17.36 -4.74 -16.46
N THR A 246 -18.26 -5.51 -15.84
CA THR A 246 -19.27 -4.94 -14.94
C THR A 246 -18.66 -4.86 -13.55
N VAL A 247 -18.61 -3.65 -12.97
CA VAL A 247 -18.09 -3.42 -11.62
C VAL A 247 -19.25 -3.31 -10.65
N ILE A 248 -19.27 -4.16 -9.63
CA ILE A 248 -20.26 -4.09 -8.54
C ILE A 248 -19.67 -3.31 -7.36
N ASP A 249 -20.24 -2.16 -7.03
CA ASP A 249 -19.86 -1.38 -5.85
C ASP A 249 -20.72 -1.76 -4.64
N ILE A 250 -20.10 -2.46 -3.69
CA ILE A 250 -20.75 -2.95 -2.48
C ILE A 250 -20.71 -1.85 -1.42
N GLY A 251 -21.88 -1.47 -0.92
CA GLY A 251 -22.02 -0.28 -0.08
C GLY A 251 -21.80 1.01 -0.88
N GLY A 252 -22.08 1.00 -2.20
CA GLY A 252 -21.77 2.10 -3.12
C GLY A 252 -22.57 3.40 -2.92
N GLY A 253 -23.45 3.43 -1.91
CA GLY A 253 -24.27 4.58 -1.57
C GLY A 253 -25.14 5.03 -2.75
N GLY A 254 -25.21 6.35 -2.96
CA GLY A 254 -25.95 6.92 -4.09
C GLY A 254 -25.33 6.66 -5.48
N GLY A 255 -24.17 5.99 -5.57
CA GLY A 255 -23.53 5.58 -6.83
C GLY A 255 -22.44 6.50 -7.37
N GLY A 256 -21.90 7.40 -6.56
CA GLY A 256 -20.91 8.38 -7.01
C GLY A 256 -19.62 7.78 -7.55
N LEU A 257 -19.11 6.68 -6.97
CA LEU A 257 -17.92 5.97 -7.48
C LEU A 257 -18.20 5.33 -8.84
N ILE A 258 -19.31 4.58 -8.96
CA ILE A 258 -19.71 3.97 -10.23
C ILE A 258 -19.89 5.04 -11.30
N ALA A 259 -20.63 6.12 -11.04
CA ALA A 259 -20.82 7.18 -12.02
C ALA A 259 -19.48 7.81 -12.46
N LEU A 260 -18.55 8.01 -11.53
CA LEU A 260 -17.21 8.50 -11.82
C LEU A 260 -16.44 7.56 -12.76
N LEU A 261 -16.43 6.26 -12.46
CA LEU A 261 -15.75 5.25 -13.27
C LEU A 261 -16.36 5.15 -14.67
N LEU A 262 -17.69 5.11 -14.76
CA LEU A 262 -18.41 5.05 -16.02
C LEU A 262 -18.14 6.29 -16.90
N ARG A 263 -18.03 7.48 -16.31
CA ARG A 263 -17.69 8.69 -17.08
C ARG A 263 -16.29 8.59 -17.72
N GLN A 264 -15.32 7.96 -17.06
CA GLN A 264 -13.97 7.77 -17.60
C GLN A 264 -13.88 6.57 -18.57
N PHE A 265 -14.40 5.42 -18.17
CA PHE A 265 -14.27 4.15 -18.89
C PHE A 265 -15.57 3.82 -19.62
N LYS A 266 -15.63 4.18 -20.91
CA LYS A 266 -16.87 4.15 -21.70
C LYS A 266 -17.46 2.75 -21.91
N SER A 267 -16.62 1.72 -21.91
CA SER A 267 -17.03 0.31 -22.07
C SER A 267 -17.42 -0.37 -20.76
N MET A 268 -17.17 0.26 -19.62
CA MET A 268 -17.48 -0.30 -18.31
C MET A 268 -18.99 -0.23 -18.08
N ARG A 269 -19.53 -1.23 -17.38
CA ARG A 269 -20.90 -1.22 -16.82
C ARG A 269 -20.84 -1.19 -15.30
N GLY A 270 -21.87 -0.66 -14.67
CA GLY A 270 -21.93 -0.49 -13.23
C GLY A 270 -23.08 -1.26 -12.59
N SER A 271 -22.88 -1.69 -11.36
CA SER A 271 -23.90 -2.23 -10.47
C SER A 271 -23.60 -1.76 -9.05
N ILE A 272 -24.65 -1.63 -8.22
CA ILE A 272 -24.53 -1.17 -6.84
C ILE A 272 -25.31 -2.15 -5.96
N LEU A 273 -24.69 -2.59 -4.87
CA LEU A 273 -25.37 -3.29 -3.78
C LEU A 273 -25.47 -2.36 -2.57
N GLU A 274 -26.68 -2.05 -2.12
CA GLU A 274 -26.92 -1.28 -0.90
C GLU A 274 -28.24 -1.66 -0.22
N THR A 275 -28.52 -1.11 0.96
CA THR A 275 -29.82 -1.15 1.61
C THR A 275 -30.93 -0.60 0.71
N ALA A 276 -32.15 -1.12 0.89
CA ALA A 276 -33.30 -0.74 0.07
C ALA A 276 -33.56 0.78 0.04
N ALA A 277 -33.43 1.45 1.19
CA ALA A 277 -33.64 2.90 1.28
C ALA A 277 -32.65 3.69 0.41
N VAL A 278 -31.39 3.27 0.37
CA VAL A 278 -30.34 3.94 -0.41
C VAL A 278 -30.44 3.57 -1.90
N ILE A 279 -30.86 2.35 -2.23
CA ILE A 279 -31.09 1.95 -3.62
C ILE A 279 -32.20 2.76 -4.28
N GLU A 280 -33.27 3.13 -3.56
CA GLU A 280 -34.29 4.04 -4.11
C GLU A 280 -33.69 5.42 -4.45
N GLN A 281 -32.77 5.92 -3.62
CA GLN A 281 -32.02 7.13 -3.94
C GLN A 281 -31.11 6.94 -5.17
N ALA A 282 -30.40 5.81 -5.26
CA ALA A 282 -29.55 5.51 -6.42
C ALA A 282 -30.37 5.42 -7.72
N LYS A 283 -31.55 4.80 -7.69
CA LYS A 283 -32.49 4.78 -8.83
C LYS A 283 -32.87 6.18 -9.26
N SER A 284 -33.20 7.06 -8.31
CA SER A 284 -33.49 8.48 -8.63
C SER A 284 -32.27 9.18 -9.23
N ASN A 285 -31.06 8.87 -8.78
CA ASN A 285 -29.84 9.49 -9.29
C ASN A 285 -29.49 9.04 -10.72
N PHE A 286 -29.67 7.76 -11.07
CA PHE A 286 -29.32 7.24 -12.41
C PHE A 286 -30.47 7.29 -13.42
N HIS A 287 -31.73 7.22 -12.99
CA HIS A 287 -32.89 7.07 -13.89
C HIS A 287 -33.96 8.15 -13.70
N GLY A 288 -33.81 9.04 -12.72
CA GLY A 288 -34.67 10.21 -12.58
C GLY A 288 -34.46 11.21 -13.71
N GLN A 289 -35.50 11.94 -14.08
CA GLN A 289 -35.45 12.95 -15.15
C GLN A 289 -34.36 14.00 -14.93
N ASP A 290 -34.16 14.40 -13.67
CA ASP A 290 -33.10 15.32 -13.22
C ASP A 290 -32.04 14.61 -12.36
N GLY A 291 -31.87 13.31 -12.57
CA GLY A 291 -30.93 12.49 -11.81
C GLY A 291 -29.48 12.93 -12.01
N GLN A 292 -28.71 13.02 -10.92
CA GLN A 292 -27.31 13.48 -10.95
C GLN A 292 -26.38 12.65 -11.85
N TYR A 293 -26.74 11.39 -12.13
CA TYR A 293 -25.98 10.43 -12.90
C TYR A 293 -26.75 9.90 -14.13
N ALA A 294 -27.80 10.62 -14.56
CA ALA A 294 -28.60 10.26 -15.73
C ALA A 294 -27.75 10.16 -17.01
N ASP A 295 -26.65 10.92 -17.11
CA ASP A 295 -25.69 10.89 -18.22
C ASP A 295 -24.98 9.54 -18.43
N VAL A 296 -24.99 8.67 -17.41
CA VAL A 296 -24.41 7.33 -17.47
C VAL A 296 -25.41 6.22 -17.11
N GLY A 297 -26.69 6.56 -16.93
CA GLY A 297 -27.75 5.65 -16.50
C GLY A 297 -27.92 4.43 -17.41
N ASP A 298 -27.73 4.56 -18.72
CA ASP A 298 -27.85 3.45 -19.67
C ASP A 298 -26.84 2.31 -19.44
N ARG A 299 -25.78 2.56 -18.65
CA ARG A 299 -24.74 1.57 -18.30
C ARG A 299 -24.88 1.01 -16.89
N VAL A 300 -25.96 1.35 -16.20
CA VAL A 300 -26.37 0.77 -14.92
C VAL A 300 -27.83 0.36 -15.08
N ALA A 301 -28.11 -0.91 -15.36
CA ALA A 301 -29.50 -1.31 -15.55
C ALA A 301 -30.29 -1.16 -14.23
N PRO A 302 -31.61 -0.89 -14.25
CA PRO A 302 -32.40 -0.82 -13.01
C PRO A 302 -32.29 -2.06 -12.13
N GLU A 303 -32.11 -3.24 -12.74
CA GLU A 303 -31.84 -4.52 -12.07
C GLU A 303 -30.41 -4.65 -11.51
N ASP A 304 -29.46 -3.85 -12.00
CA ASP A 304 -28.09 -3.75 -11.49
C ASP A 304 -28.01 -2.84 -10.24
N LEU A 305 -29.12 -2.19 -9.85
CA LEU A 305 -29.29 -1.45 -8.59
C LEU A 305 -29.96 -2.35 -7.55
N ILE A 306 -29.15 -3.05 -6.77
CA ILE A 306 -29.54 -4.23 -6.01
C ILE A 306 -29.72 -3.86 -4.54
N ALA A 307 -30.96 -3.98 -4.06
CA ALA A 307 -31.26 -3.87 -2.64
C ALA A 307 -30.87 -5.17 -1.93
N GLY A 308 -29.97 -5.10 -0.94
CA GLY A 308 -29.51 -6.29 -0.25
C GLY A 308 -28.69 -6.02 0.99
N ASN A 309 -28.11 -7.09 1.53
CA ASN A 309 -27.29 -7.06 2.74
C ASN A 309 -26.02 -7.88 2.52
N PHE A 310 -24.88 -7.20 2.42
CA PHE A 310 -23.58 -7.83 2.20
C PHE A 310 -23.13 -8.74 3.38
N PHE A 311 -23.77 -8.67 4.55
CA PHE A 311 -23.54 -9.63 5.64
C PHE A 311 -24.19 -11.00 5.37
N GLN A 312 -25.10 -11.08 4.40
CA GLN A 312 -25.81 -12.30 4.03
C GLN A 312 -25.34 -12.83 2.68
N GLU A 313 -25.45 -12.01 1.64
CA GLU A 313 -25.10 -12.40 0.28
C GLU A 313 -24.66 -11.20 -0.56
N VAL A 314 -23.86 -11.46 -1.58
CA VAL A 314 -23.55 -10.47 -2.62
C VAL A 314 -23.76 -11.08 -4.01
N PRO A 315 -24.18 -10.30 -5.02
CA PRO A 315 -24.36 -10.79 -6.39
C PRO A 315 -23.06 -11.32 -6.99
N ALA A 316 -23.15 -12.33 -7.85
CA ALA A 316 -21.97 -12.89 -8.51
C ALA A 316 -21.40 -11.95 -9.59
N SER A 317 -20.10 -11.70 -9.54
CA SER A 317 -19.34 -10.88 -10.48
C SER A 317 -17.85 -11.22 -10.43
N GLU A 318 -17.10 -10.80 -11.44
CA GLU A 318 -15.63 -10.86 -11.42
C GLU A 318 -15.03 -9.71 -10.61
N VAL A 319 -15.57 -8.49 -10.76
CA VAL A 319 -14.96 -7.26 -10.23
C VAL A 319 -15.88 -6.59 -9.23
N TYR A 320 -15.37 -6.38 -8.03
CA TYR A 320 -16.06 -5.67 -6.95
C TYR A 320 -15.26 -4.45 -6.51
N THR A 321 -15.96 -3.41 -6.08
CA THR A 321 -15.39 -2.30 -5.32
C THR A 321 -16.07 -2.19 -3.96
N MET A 322 -15.31 -1.70 -2.97
CA MET A 322 -15.85 -1.24 -1.68
C MET A 322 -15.10 0.03 -1.31
N LYS A 323 -15.80 1.12 -1.02
CA LYS A 323 -15.16 2.39 -0.66
C LYS A 323 -15.74 2.93 0.64
N TRP A 324 -14.89 3.06 1.65
CA TRP A 324 -15.30 3.50 3.00
C TRP A 324 -16.42 2.64 3.58
N VAL A 325 -16.18 1.32 3.68
CA VAL A 325 -17.19 0.37 4.20
C VAL A 325 -16.61 -0.54 5.27
N LEU A 326 -15.50 -1.22 5.01
CA LEU A 326 -14.89 -2.15 5.98
C LEU A 326 -14.31 -1.43 7.20
N HIS A 327 -14.01 -0.14 7.11
CA HIS A 327 -13.57 0.69 8.25
C HIS A 327 -14.66 0.96 9.30
N ASP A 328 -15.93 0.82 8.95
CA ASP A 328 -17.05 0.94 9.91
C ASP A 328 -17.15 -0.28 10.84
N TRP A 329 -16.46 -1.37 10.49
CA TRP A 329 -16.65 -2.68 11.09
C TRP A 329 -15.39 -3.19 11.79
N ASN A 330 -15.60 -3.91 12.90
CA ASN A 330 -14.54 -4.70 13.52
C ASN A 330 -14.12 -5.87 12.62
N ASP A 331 -13.03 -6.56 12.99
CA ASP A 331 -12.46 -7.62 12.13
C ASP A 331 -13.37 -8.83 11.98
N GLU A 332 -14.17 -9.17 12.99
CA GLU A 332 -15.13 -10.28 12.89
C GLU A 332 -16.17 -10.03 11.80
N LYS A 333 -16.76 -8.83 11.80
CA LYS A 333 -17.71 -8.40 10.78
C LYS A 333 -17.06 -8.24 9.41
N ALA A 334 -15.88 -7.62 9.34
CA ALA A 334 -15.14 -7.51 8.08
C ALA A 334 -14.81 -8.87 7.47
N VAL A 335 -14.44 -9.86 8.29
CA VAL A 335 -14.21 -11.25 7.86
C VAL A 335 -15.48 -11.87 7.24
N ASN A 336 -16.64 -11.64 7.85
CA ASN A 336 -17.91 -12.13 7.30
C ASN A 336 -18.19 -11.54 5.91
N ILE A 337 -18.06 -10.22 5.77
CA ILE A 337 -18.26 -9.51 4.50
C ILE A 337 -17.31 -10.05 3.42
N LEU A 338 -16.01 -10.11 3.72
CA LEU A 338 -14.99 -10.57 2.77
C LEU A 338 -15.20 -12.03 2.34
N ARG A 339 -15.71 -12.90 3.24
CA ARG A 339 -16.07 -14.29 2.91
C ARG A 339 -17.27 -14.37 1.97
N ASN A 340 -18.31 -13.58 2.20
CA ASN A 340 -19.47 -13.55 1.31
C ASN A 340 -19.07 -13.11 -0.10
N ILE A 341 -18.23 -12.07 -0.21
CA ILE A 341 -17.69 -11.64 -1.51
C ILE A 341 -16.82 -12.74 -2.13
N ARG A 342 -16.02 -13.44 -1.32
CA ARG A 342 -15.19 -14.55 -1.81
C ARG A 342 -16.00 -15.72 -2.35
N GLN A 343 -17.18 -15.97 -1.81
CA GLN A 343 -18.07 -17.03 -2.27
C GLN A 343 -18.78 -16.67 -3.57
N SER A 344 -19.09 -15.38 -3.77
CA SER A 344 -19.78 -14.89 -4.95
C SER A 344 -18.85 -14.53 -6.12
N VAL A 345 -17.54 -14.36 -5.89
CA VAL A 345 -16.62 -13.99 -6.99
C VAL A 345 -16.58 -15.07 -8.07
N THR A 346 -16.92 -14.68 -9.28
CA THR A 346 -16.84 -15.53 -10.46
C THR A 346 -15.38 -15.69 -10.86
N LYS A 347 -14.98 -16.90 -11.25
CA LYS A 347 -13.62 -17.19 -11.68
C LYS A 347 -13.34 -16.60 -13.07
N GLY A 348 -12.37 -15.72 -13.15
CA GLY A 348 -11.93 -15.05 -14.37
C GLY A 348 -10.52 -14.48 -14.23
N PRO A 349 -9.88 -14.08 -15.35
CA PRO A 349 -8.51 -13.55 -15.34
C PRO A 349 -8.39 -12.19 -14.64
N TYR A 350 -9.50 -11.47 -14.46
CA TYR A 350 -9.54 -10.15 -13.84
C TYR A 350 -10.25 -10.13 -12.49
N SER A 351 -10.66 -11.29 -11.96
CA SER A 351 -11.44 -11.37 -10.74
C SER A 351 -10.73 -10.74 -9.55
N ARG A 352 -11.35 -9.75 -8.92
CA ARG A 352 -10.74 -8.99 -7.83
C ARG A 352 -11.78 -8.22 -7.01
N LEU A 353 -11.39 -7.90 -5.79
CA LEU A 353 -12.04 -6.92 -4.93
C LEU A 353 -11.09 -5.74 -4.74
N ILE A 354 -11.57 -4.53 -5.03
CA ILE A 354 -10.80 -3.28 -4.92
C ILE A 354 -11.37 -2.48 -3.74
N ILE A 355 -10.57 -2.33 -2.70
CA ILE A 355 -10.99 -1.69 -1.44
C ILE A 355 -10.36 -0.30 -1.38
N PHE A 356 -11.19 0.73 -1.25
CA PHE A 356 -10.75 2.12 -1.07
C PHE A 356 -10.90 2.54 0.39
N GLU A 357 -9.81 2.39 1.16
CA GLU A 357 -9.73 2.76 2.58
C GLU A 357 -8.40 3.41 2.92
N SER A 358 -8.29 4.03 4.10
CA SER A 358 -7.01 4.56 4.54
C SER A 358 -6.08 3.42 4.94
N LEU A 359 -4.78 3.60 4.67
CA LEU A 359 -3.76 2.70 5.17
C LEU A 359 -3.06 3.32 6.37
N LEU A 360 -3.18 2.70 7.54
CA LEU A 360 -2.44 3.14 8.71
C LEU A 360 -0.95 2.91 8.52
N GLU A 361 -0.18 3.98 8.74
CA GLU A 361 1.27 3.97 8.70
C GLU A 361 1.84 5.11 9.55
N ASP A 362 3.12 4.98 9.90
CA ASP A 362 3.86 5.97 10.66
C ASP A 362 4.33 7.15 9.79
N GLY A 363 4.90 8.16 10.45
CA GLY A 363 5.50 9.32 9.78
C GLY A 363 4.47 10.35 9.31
N ASN A 364 4.96 11.33 8.57
CA ASN A 364 4.15 12.42 8.03
C ASN A 364 3.23 11.93 6.89
N ARG A 365 3.66 10.95 6.08
CA ARG A 365 2.84 10.32 5.04
C ARG A 365 1.52 9.71 5.58
N GLY A 366 1.57 9.08 6.75
CA GLY A 366 0.41 8.42 7.36
C GLY A 366 -0.51 9.32 8.18
N ARG A 367 -0.25 10.64 8.25
CA ARG A 367 -0.98 11.54 9.15
C ARG A 367 -2.49 11.57 8.92
N LEU A 368 -2.92 11.52 7.66
CA LEU A 368 -4.34 11.58 7.32
C LEU A 368 -5.05 10.28 7.70
N ALA A 369 -4.41 9.13 7.50
CA ALA A 369 -4.96 7.84 7.93
C ALA A 369 -5.14 7.77 9.45
N ARG A 370 -4.20 8.33 10.23
CA ARG A 370 -4.35 8.42 11.70
C ARG A 370 -5.51 9.33 12.12
N TYR A 371 -5.73 10.44 11.41
CA TYR A 371 -6.91 11.28 11.65
C TYR A 371 -8.20 10.56 11.26
N ALA A 372 -8.21 9.79 10.16
CA ALA A 372 -9.35 8.99 9.77
C ALA A 372 -9.69 7.95 10.83
N ASP A 373 -8.70 7.21 11.35
CA ASP A 373 -8.86 6.22 12.41
C ASP A 373 -9.48 6.81 13.68
N MET A 374 -8.93 7.93 14.15
CA MET A 374 -9.51 8.67 15.27
C MET A 374 -10.96 9.07 14.99
N ASN A 375 -11.25 9.59 13.80
CA ASN A 375 -12.62 9.99 13.45
C ASN A 375 -13.57 8.81 13.37
N MET A 376 -13.14 7.64 12.87
CA MET A 376 -13.98 6.43 12.85
C MET A 376 -14.26 5.93 14.26
N MET A 377 -13.25 5.91 15.12
CA MET A 377 -13.42 5.60 16.54
C MET A 377 -14.39 6.58 17.20
N ILE A 378 -14.23 7.89 16.97
CA ILE A 378 -15.06 8.96 17.54
C ILE A 378 -16.53 8.85 17.09
N ALA A 379 -16.73 8.66 15.80
CA ALA A 379 -18.01 8.79 15.12
C ALA A 379 -18.90 7.57 15.28
N VAL A 380 -18.35 6.39 15.00
CA VAL A 380 -19.12 5.16 14.77
C VAL A 380 -18.53 3.93 15.47
N GLY A 381 -17.42 4.08 16.20
CA GLY A 381 -16.70 2.97 16.82
C GLY A 381 -15.98 2.08 15.81
N GLY A 382 -15.75 2.60 14.60
CA GLY A 382 -14.99 1.95 13.54
C GLY A 382 -13.47 2.08 13.74
N LYS A 383 -12.71 1.59 12.76
CA LYS A 383 -11.24 1.66 12.75
C LYS A 383 -10.66 1.59 11.34
N GLU A 384 -9.52 2.24 11.15
CA GLU A 384 -8.67 2.01 9.99
C GLU A 384 -7.70 0.85 10.25
N ARG A 385 -6.99 0.39 9.22
CA ARG A 385 -6.11 -0.78 9.30
C ARG A 385 -4.76 -0.54 8.64
N ASP A 386 -3.72 -1.14 9.19
CA ASP A 386 -2.39 -1.18 8.59
C ASP A 386 -2.26 -2.32 7.56
N GLU A 387 -1.18 -2.33 6.80
CA GLU A 387 -0.94 -3.35 5.77
C GLU A 387 -0.93 -4.77 6.35
N VAL A 388 -0.35 -4.96 7.54
CA VAL A 388 -0.28 -6.28 8.20
C VAL A 388 -1.69 -6.80 8.51
N SER A 389 -2.57 -5.94 9.03
CA SER A 389 -3.96 -6.26 9.31
C SER A 389 -4.73 -6.59 8.03
N TRP A 390 -4.52 -5.82 6.95
CA TRP A 390 -5.13 -6.10 5.64
C TRP A 390 -4.68 -7.44 5.05
N ARG A 391 -3.37 -7.76 5.12
CA ARG A 391 -2.85 -9.06 4.66
C ARG A 391 -3.48 -10.22 5.44
N ARG A 392 -3.55 -10.09 6.77
CA ARG A 392 -4.20 -11.09 7.64
C ARG A 392 -5.69 -11.26 7.30
N LEU A 393 -6.42 -10.17 7.05
CA LEU A 393 -7.82 -10.24 6.62
C LEU A 393 -7.96 -10.95 5.28
N ALA A 394 -7.12 -10.62 4.30
CA ALA A 394 -7.12 -11.28 2.99
C ALA A 394 -6.92 -12.79 3.14
N GLU A 395 -5.82 -13.20 3.79
CA GLU A 395 -5.44 -14.60 3.97
C GLU A 395 -6.53 -15.38 4.74
N GLY A 396 -7.08 -14.80 5.81
CA GLY A 396 -8.12 -15.43 6.63
C GLY A 396 -9.49 -15.58 5.96
N THR A 397 -9.65 -15.00 4.76
CA THR A 397 -10.92 -14.98 4.01
C THR A 397 -10.79 -15.51 2.58
N GLY A 398 -9.68 -16.18 2.25
CA GLY A 398 -9.48 -16.81 0.95
C GLY A 398 -9.08 -15.85 -0.17
N TRP A 399 -8.57 -14.67 0.19
CA TRP A 399 -8.02 -13.67 -0.72
C TRP A 399 -6.50 -13.59 -0.58
N LYS A 400 -5.84 -13.03 -1.59
CA LYS A 400 -4.46 -12.54 -1.53
C LYS A 400 -4.46 -11.05 -1.76
N LEU A 401 -3.78 -10.30 -0.90
CA LEU A 401 -3.46 -8.90 -1.15
C LEU A 401 -2.39 -8.84 -2.25
N ARG A 402 -2.80 -8.47 -3.47
CA ARG A 402 -1.92 -8.37 -4.64
C ARG A 402 -1.05 -7.12 -4.57
N ASN A 403 -1.67 -5.96 -4.34
CA ASN A 403 -0.97 -4.69 -4.26
C ASN A 403 -1.76 -3.62 -3.48
N ILE A 404 -1.08 -2.54 -3.08
CA ILE A 404 -1.68 -1.33 -2.52
C ILE A 404 -1.23 -0.14 -3.37
N TYR A 405 -2.17 0.52 -4.04
CA TYR A 405 -1.92 1.68 -4.87
C TYR A 405 -2.17 2.96 -4.10
N ARG A 406 -1.15 3.81 -3.98
CA ARG A 406 -1.31 5.18 -3.47
C ARG A 406 -1.90 6.06 -4.55
N LEU A 407 -2.92 6.81 -4.17
CA LEU A 407 -3.74 7.62 -5.07
C LEU A 407 -3.46 9.10 -4.78
N ARG A 408 -2.91 9.83 -5.74
CA ARG A 408 -2.55 11.25 -5.55
C ARG A 408 -3.80 12.07 -5.28
N ASN A 409 -3.69 13.02 -4.33
CA ASN A 409 -4.81 13.86 -3.87
C ASN A 409 -6.04 13.08 -3.37
N ALA A 410 -5.91 11.77 -3.10
CA ALA A 410 -6.94 10.98 -2.44
C ALA A 410 -6.47 10.55 -1.05
N TRP A 411 -7.41 10.47 -0.11
CA TRP A 411 -7.16 9.97 1.24
C TRP A 411 -7.08 8.44 1.31
N PRO A 412 -7.97 7.68 0.63
CA PRO A 412 -7.81 6.23 0.60
C PRO A 412 -6.68 5.83 -0.35
N CYS A 413 -6.12 4.65 -0.13
CA CYS A 413 -5.42 3.89 -1.15
C CYS A 413 -6.37 2.91 -1.82
N ALA A 414 -5.99 2.34 -2.97
CA ALA A 414 -6.68 1.18 -3.52
C ALA A 414 -5.95 -0.09 -3.09
N ILE A 415 -6.57 -0.90 -2.25
CA ILE A 415 -6.07 -2.17 -1.76
C ILE A 415 -6.70 -3.27 -2.60
N GLU A 416 -5.86 -4.01 -3.31
CA GLU A 416 -6.34 -4.96 -4.30
C GLU A 416 -6.24 -6.39 -3.79
N PHE A 417 -7.41 -7.02 -3.65
CA PHE A 417 -7.54 -8.42 -3.28
C PHE A 417 -7.86 -9.25 -4.50
N ILE A 418 -7.08 -10.30 -4.73
CA ILE A 418 -7.38 -11.34 -5.73
C ILE A 418 -7.78 -12.64 -5.03
N PRO A 419 -8.74 -13.41 -5.59
CA PRO A 419 -9.17 -14.66 -4.97
C PRO A 419 -8.03 -15.68 -4.97
N ASP A 420 -7.81 -16.34 -3.83
CA ASP A 420 -6.93 -17.50 -3.75
C ASP A 420 -7.67 -18.76 -4.18
N TRP A 421 -7.57 -19.10 -5.46
CA TRP A 421 -8.16 -20.34 -6.01
C TRP A 421 -7.42 -21.61 -5.56
N ALA A 422 -6.19 -21.49 -5.06
CA ALA A 422 -5.41 -22.66 -4.65
C ALA A 422 -6.01 -23.34 -3.41
N GLY A 423 -6.69 -22.57 -2.54
CA GLY A 423 -7.42 -23.08 -1.38
C GLY A 423 -8.66 -23.89 -1.73
N ASP A 424 -9.36 -23.56 -2.83
CA ASP A 424 -10.59 -24.24 -3.24
C ASP A 424 -10.34 -25.70 -3.65
N ASN A 425 -9.14 -25.98 -4.20
CA ASN A 425 -8.71 -27.34 -4.52
C ASN A 425 -8.51 -28.21 -3.26
N ILE A 426 -8.18 -27.61 -2.11
CA ILE A 426 -8.01 -28.34 -0.84
C ILE A 426 -9.38 -28.67 -0.24
N THR A 427 -10.33 -27.73 -0.28
CA THR A 427 -11.68 -27.91 0.26
C THR A 427 -12.51 -28.89 -0.58
N MET A 428 -12.39 -28.87 -1.91
CA MET A 428 -13.00 -29.88 -2.79
C MET A 428 -12.41 -31.27 -2.59
N GLN A 429 -11.09 -31.39 -2.37
CA GLN A 429 -10.46 -32.67 -2.04
C GLN A 429 -10.88 -33.21 -0.67
N GLN A 430 -11.09 -32.34 0.33
CA GLN A 430 -11.56 -32.74 1.66
C GLN A 430 -13.05 -33.15 1.67
N GLN A 431 -13.90 -32.51 0.86
CA GLN A 431 -15.31 -32.93 0.70
C GLN A 431 -15.45 -34.21 -0.13
N GLN A 432 -14.61 -34.43 -1.15
CA GLN A 432 -14.56 -35.71 -1.87
C GLN A 432 -13.96 -36.86 -1.04
N GLN A 433 -13.09 -36.57 -0.06
CA GLN A 433 -12.54 -37.57 0.86
C GLN A 433 -13.50 -38.02 1.97
N GLN A 434 -14.63 -37.33 2.20
CA GLN A 434 -15.63 -37.75 3.20
C GLN A 434 -16.69 -38.73 2.65
N SER A 435 -16.69 -39.05 1.36
CA SER A 435 -17.68 -39.95 0.74
C SER A 435 -17.11 -41.19 0.04
N SER A 436 -15.83 -41.51 0.21
CA SER A 436 -15.29 -42.78 -0.31
C SER A 436 -14.21 -43.34 0.59
N GLU A 437 -14.49 -44.48 1.23
CA GLU A 437 -13.46 -45.30 1.85
C GLU A 437 -12.51 -45.88 0.78
N SER A 438 -11.20 -45.68 1.03
CA SER A 438 -10.00 -46.38 0.51
C SER A 438 -9.44 -45.95 -0.88
N PRO A 439 -8.12 -46.14 -1.16
CA PRO A 439 -7.01 -46.66 -0.34
C PRO A 439 -5.82 -45.66 -0.17
N VAL A 440 -4.88 -46.00 0.71
CA VAL A 440 -3.63 -45.28 1.00
C VAL A 440 -2.84 -44.94 -0.29
N ASP A 441 -2.64 -43.65 -0.56
CA ASP A 441 -1.91 -43.15 -1.74
C ASP A 441 -0.39 -43.25 -1.54
N SER A 442 0.27 -44.06 -2.38
CA SER A 442 1.66 -44.47 -2.25
C SER A 442 2.70 -43.45 -2.76
N ASP A 443 2.29 -42.25 -3.18
CA ASP A 443 3.17 -41.26 -3.84
C ASP A 443 3.52 -40.02 -2.97
N THR A 444 3.19 -40.05 -1.67
CA THR A 444 3.57 -39.00 -0.70
C THR A 444 4.68 -39.48 0.23
N LEU A 445 5.82 -38.78 0.24
CA LEU A 445 6.94 -39.00 1.14
C LEU A 445 6.98 -37.89 2.19
N THR A 446 7.06 -38.25 3.47
CA THR A 446 7.36 -37.28 4.52
C THR A 446 8.87 -37.09 4.65
N ALA A 447 9.36 -35.87 4.47
CA ALA A 447 10.76 -35.49 4.70
C ALA A 447 10.86 -34.50 5.88
N SER A 448 12.07 -34.28 6.40
CA SER A 448 12.32 -33.21 7.38
C SER A 448 13.02 -32.04 6.71
N MET A 449 12.46 -30.83 6.83
CA MET A 449 13.11 -29.59 6.43
C MET A 449 13.41 -28.73 7.65
N LYS A 450 14.59 -28.10 7.67
CA LYS A 450 15.01 -27.23 8.76
C LYS A 450 14.60 -25.79 8.48
N PHE A 451 13.86 -25.21 9.40
CA PHE A 451 13.50 -23.80 9.38
C PHE A 451 14.08 -23.09 10.61
N LEU A 452 14.24 -21.77 10.50
CA LEU A 452 14.57 -20.93 11.65
C LEU A 452 13.46 -21.08 12.70
N GLU A 453 13.82 -21.16 13.97
CA GLU A 453 12.83 -21.08 15.05
C GLU A 453 12.04 -19.75 15.01
N ALA A 454 10.82 -19.74 15.55
CA ALA A 454 10.04 -18.51 15.68
C ALA A 454 10.85 -17.42 16.41
N TRP A 455 10.99 -16.25 15.79
CA TRP A 455 11.92 -15.24 16.26
C TRP A 455 11.42 -14.55 17.53
N ASN A 456 12.29 -14.49 18.54
CA ASN A 456 12.06 -13.72 19.75
C ASN A 456 12.87 -12.42 19.69
N ALA A 457 12.17 -11.28 19.60
CA ALA A 457 12.78 -9.96 19.48
C ALA A 457 13.77 -9.64 20.62
N SER A 458 13.65 -10.28 21.81
CA SER A 458 14.59 -10.11 22.92
C SER A 458 16.01 -10.63 22.63
N ARG A 459 16.19 -11.45 21.58
CA ARG A 459 17.48 -12.00 21.14
C ARG A 459 18.21 -11.11 20.13
N GLY A 460 17.66 -9.94 19.82
CA GLY A 460 18.23 -8.95 18.91
C GLY A 460 17.91 -9.23 17.44
N VAL A 461 18.86 -8.96 16.54
CA VAL A 461 18.77 -9.29 15.12
C VAL A 461 19.41 -10.66 14.86
N PRO A 462 18.79 -11.58 14.10
CA PRO A 462 19.40 -12.85 13.75
C PRO A 462 20.76 -12.67 13.09
N PHE A 463 21.78 -13.41 13.52
CA PHE A 463 23.11 -13.36 12.94
C PHE A 463 23.73 -14.74 12.78
N VAL A 464 24.65 -14.86 11.81
CA VAL A 464 25.58 -15.99 11.69
C VAL A 464 26.99 -15.41 11.52
N ARG A 465 27.89 -15.77 12.43
CA ARG A 465 29.31 -15.43 12.39
C ARG A 465 30.08 -16.62 11.85
N MET A 466 30.82 -16.43 10.76
CA MET A 466 31.56 -17.52 10.12
C MET A 466 32.71 -18.06 10.99
N SER A 467 33.41 -17.16 11.71
CA SER A 467 34.52 -17.47 12.62
C SER A 467 34.46 -16.57 13.87
N PRO A 468 33.60 -16.85 14.86
CA PRO A 468 33.53 -16.07 16.09
C PRO A 468 34.80 -16.27 16.94
N ALA A 469 35.26 -15.21 17.61
CA ALA A 469 36.31 -15.31 18.62
C ALA A 469 35.85 -16.19 19.81
N PRO A 470 36.76 -16.80 20.58
CA PRO A 470 36.41 -17.58 21.77
C PRO A 470 35.49 -16.78 22.70
N GLY A 471 34.38 -17.39 23.13
CA GLY A 471 33.37 -16.74 23.99
C GLY A 471 32.22 -16.06 23.24
N TYR A 472 32.24 -15.98 21.91
CA TYR A 472 31.12 -15.45 21.13
C TYR A 472 30.31 -16.56 20.44
N ASN A 473 28.98 -16.42 20.48
CA ASN A 473 28.08 -17.34 19.79
C ASN A 473 28.25 -17.23 18.26
N ARG A 474 28.23 -18.39 17.58
CA ARG A 474 28.24 -18.46 16.11
C ARG A 474 26.94 -17.95 15.51
N MET A 475 25.82 -18.24 16.16
CA MET A 475 24.49 -17.78 15.77
C MET A 475 23.67 -17.51 17.02
N ASN A 476 22.63 -16.67 16.90
CA ASN A 476 21.68 -16.39 17.98
C ASN A 476 20.27 -16.94 17.68
N PHE A 477 20.16 -17.95 16.81
CA PHE A 477 18.94 -18.70 16.51
C PHE A 477 19.24 -20.20 16.44
N GLU A 478 18.20 -21.02 16.55
CA GLU A 478 18.23 -22.46 16.37
C GLU A 478 17.47 -22.88 15.11
N TRP A 479 17.90 -24.00 14.51
CA TRP A 479 17.19 -24.64 13.40
C TRP A 479 16.24 -25.69 13.96
N LYS A 480 14.96 -25.60 13.62
CA LYS A 480 13.93 -26.58 13.97
C LYS A 480 13.59 -27.44 12.76
N ASP A 481 13.52 -28.74 12.99
CA ASP A 481 13.08 -29.73 12.01
C ASP A 481 11.55 -29.71 11.90
N TYR A 482 11.03 -29.58 10.69
CA TYR A 482 9.60 -29.64 10.39
C TYR A 482 9.33 -30.77 9.39
N PRO A 483 8.34 -31.64 9.67
CA PRO A 483 7.91 -32.62 8.69
C PRO A 483 7.24 -31.90 7.52
N VAL A 484 7.69 -32.19 6.31
CA VAL A 484 7.10 -31.69 5.06
C VAL A 484 6.66 -32.87 4.21
N GLN A 485 5.50 -32.75 3.57
CA GLN A 485 5.02 -33.75 2.64
C GLN A 485 5.53 -33.43 1.24
N ILE A 486 6.27 -34.36 0.65
CA ILE A 486 6.76 -34.29 -0.72
C ILE A 486 5.88 -35.20 -1.57
N ARG A 487 5.33 -34.66 -2.65
CA ARG A 487 4.49 -35.41 -3.60
C ARG A 487 5.16 -35.47 -4.97
N SER A 488 4.98 -36.58 -5.67
CA SER A 488 5.43 -36.73 -7.06
C SER A 488 4.64 -35.81 -8.00
N ALA A 489 5.30 -34.83 -8.62
CA ALA A 489 4.70 -33.93 -9.60
C ALA A 489 4.44 -34.56 -10.98
N ARG A 490 4.81 -35.84 -11.19
CA ARG A 490 4.72 -36.49 -12.52
C ARG A 490 3.28 -36.60 -13.02
N ARG A 491 2.30 -36.73 -12.13
CA ARG A 491 0.88 -36.83 -12.48
C ARG A 491 0.23 -35.46 -12.71
N THR A 492 0.86 -34.38 -12.25
CA THR A 492 0.37 -33.01 -12.28
C THR A 492 1.28 -32.09 -13.09
N LYS A 493 2.08 -32.63 -14.01
CA LYS A 493 3.03 -31.85 -14.82
C LYS A 493 2.37 -30.66 -15.54
N GLY A 494 1.14 -30.85 -16.01
CA GLY A 494 0.36 -29.82 -16.70
C GLY A 494 -0.09 -28.65 -15.80
N ASP A 495 -0.02 -28.81 -14.48
CA ASP A 495 -0.41 -27.78 -13.52
C ASP A 495 0.69 -26.73 -13.28
N PHE A 496 1.90 -26.97 -13.82
CA PHE A 496 3.05 -26.08 -13.65
C PHE A 496 3.26 -25.21 -14.89
N SER A 497 3.25 -23.89 -14.70
CA SER A 497 3.54 -22.91 -15.76
C SER A 497 4.68 -21.98 -15.35
N LEU A 498 5.36 -21.40 -16.36
CA LEU A 498 6.43 -20.43 -16.11
C LEU A 498 5.94 -19.21 -15.33
N ASP A 499 4.70 -18.77 -15.58
CA ASP A 499 4.15 -17.56 -14.96
C ASP A 499 3.72 -17.78 -13.50
N ASN A 500 3.18 -18.95 -13.16
CA ASN A 500 2.65 -19.22 -11.83
C ASN A 500 3.66 -19.89 -10.89
N ASN A 501 4.59 -20.68 -11.44
CA ASN A 501 5.47 -21.55 -10.66
C ASN A 501 6.96 -21.21 -10.85
N GLY A 502 7.31 -20.38 -11.83
CA GLY A 502 8.69 -20.08 -12.18
C GLY A 502 9.43 -21.22 -12.92
N PHE A 503 8.75 -22.35 -13.15
CA PHE A 503 9.19 -23.48 -13.96
C PHE A 503 7.97 -24.17 -14.59
N ALA A 504 8.17 -24.89 -15.69
CA ALA A 504 7.11 -25.62 -16.37
C ALA A 504 7.65 -26.94 -16.92
N TYR A 505 6.76 -27.92 -17.11
CA TYR A 505 7.12 -29.19 -17.71
C TYR A 505 6.75 -29.21 -19.19
N PHE A 506 7.74 -29.53 -20.01
CA PHE A 506 7.57 -29.75 -21.43
C PHE A 506 8.25 -31.07 -21.81
N GLU A 507 7.63 -31.82 -22.71
CA GLU A 507 8.23 -33.02 -23.28
C GLU A 507 9.09 -32.62 -24.48
N ASP A 508 10.32 -33.11 -24.51
CA ASP A 508 11.24 -32.91 -25.63
C ASP A 508 11.89 -34.23 -26.02
N GLU A 509 12.02 -34.44 -27.32
CA GLU A 509 12.74 -35.60 -27.84
C GLU A 509 14.23 -35.28 -27.87
N ILE A 510 14.98 -35.96 -27.00
CA ILE A 510 16.43 -35.80 -26.88
C ILE A 510 17.14 -37.01 -27.47
N ALA A 511 18.22 -36.78 -28.22
CA ALA A 511 19.00 -37.85 -28.83
C ALA A 511 19.65 -38.75 -27.76
N GLN A 512 19.63 -40.06 -27.97
CA GLN A 512 20.07 -41.05 -26.96
C GLN A 512 21.56 -40.90 -26.59
N ASP A 513 22.39 -40.53 -27.55
CA ASP A 513 23.81 -40.22 -27.34
C ASP A 513 24.03 -39.03 -26.39
N LEU A 514 23.15 -38.02 -26.44
CA LEU A 514 23.17 -36.89 -25.51
C LEU A 514 22.75 -37.32 -24.10
N VAL A 515 21.74 -38.20 -23.98
CA VAL A 515 21.31 -38.79 -22.69
C VAL A 515 22.42 -39.63 -22.07
N ASP A 516 23.10 -40.43 -22.88
CA ASP A 516 24.21 -41.27 -22.43
C ASP A 516 25.44 -40.41 -22.05
N GLY A 517 25.70 -39.33 -22.79
CA GLY A 517 26.71 -38.32 -22.44
C GLY A 517 26.43 -37.60 -21.11
N LEU A 518 25.17 -37.23 -20.85
CA LEU A 518 24.71 -36.64 -19.57
C LEU A 518 24.94 -37.61 -18.41
N ARG A 519 24.57 -38.89 -18.59
CA ARG A 519 24.74 -39.94 -17.57
C ARG A 519 26.21 -40.30 -17.34
N GLY A 520 27.03 -40.23 -18.38
CA GLY A 520 28.47 -40.48 -18.35
C GLY A 520 29.33 -39.31 -17.85
N ASN A 521 28.73 -38.16 -17.55
CA ASN A 521 29.41 -36.95 -17.06
C ASN A 521 30.52 -36.42 -18.02
N ASN A 522 30.32 -36.60 -19.33
CA ASN A 522 31.27 -36.17 -20.37
C ASN A 522 31.12 -34.66 -20.67
N ARG A 523 31.95 -33.84 -20.02
CA ARG A 523 31.88 -32.37 -20.09
C ARG A 523 31.97 -31.78 -21.50
N ASP A 524 32.79 -32.36 -22.37
CA ASP A 524 32.99 -31.81 -23.72
C ASP A 524 31.76 -32.03 -24.61
N ALA A 525 31.10 -33.19 -24.47
CA ALA A 525 29.83 -33.48 -25.12
C ALA A 525 28.68 -32.59 -24.59
N MET A 526 28.69 -32.25 -23.30
CA MET A 526 27.72 -31.31 -22.70
C MET A 526 27.88 -29.91 -23.27
N GLN A 527 29.11 -29.42 -23.39
CA GLN A 527 29.32 -28.06 -23.87
C GLN A 527 28.98 -27.88 -25.37
N GLN A 528 29.17 -28.93 -26.18
CA GLN A 528 28.94 -28.85 -27.63
C GLN A 528 27.48 -29.11 -28.03
N SER A 529 26.77 -30.02 -27.35
CA SER A 529 25.47 -30.51 -27.80
C SER A 529 24.31 -30.21 -26.83
N TYR A 530 24.54 -30.29 -25.51
CA TYR A 530 23.47 -30.09 -24.52
C TYR A 530 22.96 -28.64 -24.50
N TYR A 531 23.87 -27.66 -24.37
CA TYR A 531 23.46 -26.25 -24.30
C TYR A 531 22.79 -25.75 -25.58
N ARG A 532 23.24 -26.22 -26.75
CA ARG A 532 22.58 -25.91 -28.02
C ARG A 532 21.15 -26.47 -28.09
N HIS A 533 20.98 -27.71 -27.63
CA HIS A 533 19.66 -28.33 -27.57
C HIS A 533 18.72 -27.59 -26.61
N VAL A 534 19.19 -27.26 -25.40
CA VAL A 534 18.42 -26.48 -24.41
C VAL A 534 18.04 -25.10 -24.96
N GLU A 535 18.98 -24.37 -25.59
CA GLU A 535 18.68 -23.08 -26.21
C GLU A 535 17.61 -23.22 -27.31
N ALA A 536 17.75 -24.18 -28.21
CA ALA A 536 16.78 -24.42 -29.28
C ALA A 536 15.39 -24.77 -28.72
N PHE A 537 15.35 -25.62 -27.69
CA PHE A 537 14.13 -26.01 -27.01
C PHE A 537 13.44 -24.82 -26.33
N VAL A 538 14.18 -24.03 -25.54
CA VAL A 538 13.62 -22.84 -24.87
C VAL A 538 13.11 -21.83 -25.89
N LYS A 539 13.83 -21.60 -27.00
CA LYS A 539 13.35 -20.73 -28.10
C LYS A 539 12.04 -21.24 -28.70
N LYS A 540 11.93 -22.55 -28.95
CA LYS A 540 10.72 -23.19 -29.49
C LYS A 540 9.52 -22.99 -28.56
N ILE A 541 9.71 -23.17 -27.26
CA ILE A 541 8.63 -23.08 -26.26
C ILE A 541 8.22 -21.62 -26.00
N THR A 542 9.18 -20.71 -25.90
CA THR A 542 8.94 -19.32 -25.47
C THR A 542 8.71 -18.35 -26.63
N GLY A 543 9.06 -18.74 -27.86
CA GLY A 543 9.13 -17.82 -29.00
C GLY A 543 10.25 -16.79 -28.90
N SER A 544 11.20 -16.96 -27.96
CA SER A 544 12.27 -16.00 -27.74
C SER A 544 13.23 -15.91 -28.93
N ARG A 545 13.61 -14.67 -29.28
CA ARG A 545 14.62 -14.41 -30.32
C ARG A 545 16.03 -14.79 -29.85
N ARG A 546 16.26 -14.78 -28.53
CA ARG A 546 17.54 -15.04 -27.88
C ARG A 546 17.33 -15.70 -26.52
N VAL A 547 18.20 -16.65 -26.19
CA VAL A 547 18.25 -17.30 -24.87
C VAL A 547 19.66 -17.12 -24.32
N ILE A 548 19.77 -16.74 -23.06
CA ILE A 548 21.04 -16.67 -22.33
C ILE A 548 21.00 -17.78 -21.29
N LEU A 549 21.87 -18.77 -21.43
CA LEU A 549 21.92 -19.93 -20.54
C LEU A 549 22.82 -19.64 -19.35
N PHE A 550 22.29 -19.82 -18.15
CA PHE A 550 23.02 -19.63 -16.90
C PHE A 550 23.33 -20.98 -16.24
N ASP A 551 24.58 -21.44 -16.36
CA ASP A 551 25.06 -22.62 -15.62
C ASP A 551 25.52 -22.22 -14.21
N HIS A 552 24.63 -22.37 -13.24
CA HIS A 552 24.89 -22.06 -11.84
C HIS A 552 25.94 -22.96 -11.17
N THR A 553 26.39 -24.02 -11.86
CA THR A 553 27.39 -24.99 -11.37
C THR A 553 28.82 -24.65 -11.80
N LEU A 554 29.01 -23.80 -12.80
CA LEU A 554 30.32 -23.29 -13.23
C LEU A 554 30.85 -22.20 -12.29
N ARG A 555 31.21 -22.58 -11.07
CA ARG A 555 32.01 -21.72 -10.17
C ARG A 555 33.49 -22.04 -10.37
N LYS A 556 34.24 -21.19 -11.10
CA LYS A 556 35.69 -21.36 -11.28
C LYS A 556 36.40 -21.14 -9.94
N ARG A 557 36.84 -22.23 -9.31
CA ARG A 557 37.64 -22.18 -8.07
C ARG A 557 39.01 -21.60 -8.40
N ARG A 558 39.47 -20.64 -7.59
CA ARG A 558 40.85 -20.15 -7.59
C ARG A 558 41.71 -21.12 -6.77
N PRO A 559 42.50 -22.02 -7.39
CA PRO A 559 43.25 -23.05 -6.68
C PRO A 559 44.28 -22.49 -5.69
N GLU A 560 44.69 -21.24 -5.87
CA GLU A 560 45.63 -20.50 -5.03
C GLU A 560 45.04 -19.97 -3.71
N LEU A 561 43.70 -19.97 -3.55
CA LEU A 561 43.02 -19.49 -2.34
C LEU A 561 42.55 -20.65 -1.44
N SER A 562 42.66 -20.47 -0.12
CA SER A 562 42.14 -21.44 0.84
C SER A 562 40.61 -21.50 0.83
N LYS A 563 40.02 -22.59 1.34
CA LYS A 563 38.55 -22.84 1.32
C LYS A 563 37.71 -21.78 2.04
N THR A 564 38.34 -20.91 2.81
CA THR A 564 37.69 -19.88 3.65
C THR A 564 38.18 -18.46 3.34
N GLN A 565 39.12 -18.28 2.41
CA GLN A 565 39.61 -16.95 2.00
C GLN A 565 38.69 -16.33 0.95
N ASN A 566 38.34 -15.06 1.17
CA ASN A 566 37.53 -14.24 0.27
C ASN A 566 38.00 -12.78 0.35
N ASP A 567 39.29 -12.59 0.07
CA ASP A 567 40.02 -11.38 0.43
C ASP A 567 39.65 -10.17 -0.45
N ASP A 568 39.04 -10.40 -1.62
CA ASP A 568 38.55 -9.38 -2.56
C ASP A 568 37.01 -9.35 -2.69
N GLY A 569 36.29 -10.11 -1.87
CA GLY A 569 34.83 -10.22 -1.92
C GLY A 569 34.26 -11.06 -3.07
N LYS A 570 35.10 -11.75 -3.87
CA LYS A 570 34.64 -12.67 -4.92
C LYS A 570 34.29 -14.06 -4.37
N GLU A 571 33.02 -14.44 -4.49
CA GLU A 571 32.43 -15.72 -4.03
C GLU A 571 33.28 -16.97 -4.38
N GLN A 572 33.81 -17.66 -3.37
CA GLN A 572 34.20 -19.08 -3.48
C GLN A 572 32.96 -19.99 -3.40
N PRO A 573 32.98 -21.22 -3.95
CA PRO A 573 31.91 -22.21 -3.71
C PRO A 573 31.73 -22.50 -2.22
N ALA A 574 30.48 -22.54 -1.72
CA ALA A 574 30.20 -22.88 -0.33
C ALA A 574 30.75 -24.27 0.03
N THR A 575 31.57 -24.36 1.07
CA THR A 575 32.18 -25.60 1.55
C THR A 575 31.54 -26.08 2.85
N MET A 576 30.22 -26.28 2.88
CA MET A 576 29.59 -27.02 3.98
C MET A 576 29.52 -28.52 3.63
N VAL A 577 30.59 -29.25 3.97
CA VAL A 577 30.52 -30.72 4.06
C VAL A 577 30.33 -31.08 5.53
N LEU A 578 29.07 -31.28 5.94
CA LEU A 578 28.79 -31.96 7.21
C LEU A 578 29.09 -33.45 7.02
N LYS A 579 30.22 -33.91 7.56
CA LYS A 579 30.51 -35.34 7.71
C LYS A 579 29.68 -35.88 8.87
N PHE A 580 28.68 -36.71 8.60
CA PHE A 580 28.08 -37.57 9.62
C PHE A 580 28.86 -38.90 9.70
N PRO A 581 29.00 -39.53 10.90
CA PRO A 581 29.65 -40.82 11.03
C PRO A 581 28.82 -41.92 10.34
N ALA A 582 29.51 -42.82 9.65
CA ALA A 582 28.93 -43.94 8.94
C ALA A 582 28.32 -44.97 9.90
N ILE A 583 27.01 -45.21 9.83
CA ILE A 583 26.30 -46.49 10.03
C ILE A 583 24.92 -46.33 9.35
N MET A 584 24.49 -47.38 8.64
CA MET A 584 23.30 -47.48 7.77
C MET A 584 23.47 -47.02 6.31
N LEU A 585 24.14 -47.88 5.54
CA LEU A 585 23.97 -47.99 4.09
C LEU A 585 22.82 -48.96 3.79
N SER A 586 21.70 -48.45 3.30
CA SER A 586 20.94 -49.05 2.19
C SER A 586 19.85 -48.08 1.74
N HIS A 587 19.78 -47.88 0.42
CA HIS A 587 18.96 -46.93 -0.35
C HIS A 587 19.54 -45.52 -0.53
N ALA A 588 19.52 -45.11 -1.80
CA ALA A 588 20.24 -43.99 -2.38
C ALA A 588 20.01 -42.68 -1.61
N LEU A 589 21.08 -42.15 -1.00
CA LEU A 589 21.11 -40.78 -0.51
C LEU A 589 20.98 -39.81 -1.70
N ILE A 590 19.77 -39.29 -1.91
CA ILE A 590 19.56 -38.04 -2.62
C ILE A 590 20.22 -36.94 -1.75
N ARG A 591 21.50 -36.69 -2.00
CA ARG A 591 22.18 -35.48 -1.50
C ARG A 591 21.61 -34.30 -2.27
N SER A 592 20.68 -33.56 -1.66
CA SER A 592 20.20 -32.29 -2.21
C SER A 592 20.21 -31.23 -1.11
N GLN A 593 21.37 -30.59 -0.92
CA GLN A 593 21.38 -29.26 -0.33
C GLN A 593 21.14 -28.29 -1.48
N VAL A 594 19.96 -27.69 -1.53
CA VAL A 594 19.66 -26.59 -2.47
C VAL A 594 20.13 -25.31 -1.81
N HIS A 595 21.20 -24.72 -2.34
CA HIS A 595 21.71 -23.42 -1.89
C HIS A 595 21.12 -22.33 -2.79
N CYS A 596 20.29 -21.46 -2.21
CA CYS A 596 19.68 -20.33 -2.92
C CYS A 596 20.16 -19.01 -2.30
N ASP A 597 21.44 -18.67 -2.52
CA ASP A 597 21.93 -17.31 -2.27
C ASP A 597 22.14 -16.63 -3.61
N GLN A 598 21.24 -15.71 -3.97
CA GLN A 598 21.51 -14.72 -5.02
C GLN A 598 21.01 -13.35 -4.55
N SER A 599 21.96 -12.47 -4.22
CA SER A 599 21.69 -11.03 -4.19
C SER A 599 21.47 -10.50 -5.61
N GLU A 600 20.73 -9.42 -5.75
CA GLU A 600 20.53 -8.68 -7.01
C GLU A 600 21.88 -8.42 -7.72
N TRP A 601 22.86 -7.92 -6.98
CA TRP A 601 24.22 -7.69 -7.47
C TRP A 601 24.92 -8.96 -7.97
N GLY A 602 24.66 -10.10 -7.34
CA GLY A 602 25.18 -11.40 -7.77
C GLY A 602 24.55 -11.86 -9.09
N ALA A 603 23.25 -11.62 -9.26
CA ALA A 603 22.54 -11.92 -10.50
C ALA A 603 23.02 -11.03 -11.66
N LEU A 604 23.12 -9.71 -11.45
CA LEU A 604 23.58 -8.75 -12.47
C LEU A 604 25.00 -9.05 -12.95
N ARG A 605 25.95 -9.30 -12.04
CA ARG A 605 27.33 -9.66 -12.41
C ARG A 605 27.41 -10.94 -13.24
N ARG A 606 26.57 -11.92 -12.95
CA ARG A 606 26.54 -13.20 -13.68
C ARG A 606 25.91 -13.05 -15.04
N LEU A 607 24.88 -12.21 -15.16
CA LEU A 607 24.31 -11.85 -16.45
C LEU A 607 25.35 -11.15 -17.32
N GLN A 608 26.11 -10.20 -16.76
CA GLN A 608 27.23 -9.52 -17.45
C GLN A 608 28.28 -10.52 -17.95
N ALA A 609 28.59 -11.57 -17.18
CA ALA A 609 29.57 -12.58 -17.59
C ALA A 609 29.10 -13.53 -18.71
N ASN A 610 27.82 -13.49 -19.07
CA ASN A 610 27.21 -14.38 -20.07
C ASN A 610 26.61 -13.63 -21.28
N ILE A 611 26.79 -12.31 -21.36
CA ILE A 611 26.52 -11.49 -22.55
C ILE A 611 27.83 -11.11 -23.25
N GLY A 612 27.80 -10.68 -24.51
CA GLY A 612 29.01 -10.27 -25.23
C GLY A 612 29.70 -9.07 -24.59
N ASP A 613 31.04 -8.96 -24.75
CA ASP A 613 31.85 -7.85 -24.20
C ASP A 613 31.42 -6.47 -24.76
N ASP A 614 30.73 -6.46 -25.89
CA ASP A 614 30.18 -5.31 -26.61
C ASP A 614 28.74 -4.95 -26.19
N GLU A 615 28.14 -5.69 -25.25
CA GLU A 615 26.75 -5.54 -24.84
C GLU A 615 26.59 -4.90 -23.45
N ASN A 616 25.65 -3.96 -23.33
CA ASN A 616 25.30 -3.34 -22.06
C ASN A 616 24.11 -4.05 -21.39
N ILE A 617 24.32 -4.51 -20.14
CA ILE A 617 23.29 -5.19 -19.33
C ILE A 617 22.05 -4.33 -19.09
N ASP A 618 22.22 -3.01 -18.92
CA ASP A 618 21.11 -2.09 -18.66
C ASP A 618 20.21 -1.98 -19.90
N ASP A 619 20.78 -2.06 -21.09
CA ASP A 619 20.02 -2.02 -22.34
C ASP A 619 19.33 -3.36 -22.61
N LEU A 620 19.94 -4.47 -22.21
CA LEU A 620 19.32 -5.80 -22.26
C LEU A 620 18.10 -5.89 -21.32
N LEU A 621 18.22 -5.37 -20.09
CA LEU A 621 17.17 -5.40 -19.08
C LEU A 621 16.02 -4.41 -19.33
N LYS A 622 16.23 -3.38 -20.16
CA LYS A 622 15.15 -2.49 -20.65
C LYS A 622 14.23 -3.18 -21.66
N GLY A 623 14.62 -4.33 -22.22
CA GLY A 623 13.80 -5.13 -23.12
C GLY A 623 12.78 -6.04 -22.41
N ARG A 624 11.90 -6.70 -23.18
CA ARG A 624 11.07 -7.79 -22.64
C ARG A 624 11.92 -9.02 -22.35
N VAL A 625 12.31 -9.21 -21.10
CA VAL A 625 13.12 -10.35 -20.62
C VAL A 625 12.24 -11.27 -19.78
N GLN A 626 12.32 -12.58 -20.04
CA GLN A 626 11.71 -13.60 -19.19
C GLN A 626 12.82 -14.43 -18.53
N MET A 627 12.85 -14.46 -17.21
CA MET A 627 13.78 -15.31 -16.46
C MET A 627 13.13 -16.66 -16.18
N ILE A 628 13.80 -17.74 -16.56
CA ILE A 628 13.38 -19.12 -16.32
C ILE A 628 14.41 -19.74 -15.37
N LYS A 629 13.95 -20.27 -14.23
CA LYS A 629 14.83 -20.84 -13.19
C LYS A 629 15.06 -22.34 -13.36
#